data_AF-A0A6I9W3I1-F1
#
_entry.id   AF-A0A6I9W3I1-F1
#
_cell.length_a   1.000
_cell.length_b   1.000
_cell.length_c   1.000
_cell.angle_alpha   90.00
_cell.angle_beta   90.00
_cell.angle_gamma   90.00
#
_symmetry.space_group_name_H-M   'P 1'
#
loop_
_entity.id
_entity.type
_entity.pdbx_description
1 polymer ?
#
loop_
_entity_poly.entity_id
_entity_poly.type
_entity_poly.pdbx_seq_one_letter_code
_entity_poly.pdbx_strand_id
1 'polypeptide(L)'
;MLTAGDATVRRLAWESLTGVVQRRTGHAPDCETIAAFLSGSQEGRLRGGGEESLWSRARNAARRLSGRLSLRWRWVPETEEMIVECRGPRGAAVKIPPGARNQVVNRLRSAVAEHYAERLLNKPDQGKVFEVSSRMPVSNHFVRGGSFTRFADWRFIHRARLDVLPLNGARRWGDGDKRCRRCGEVSETLPHVLGHCGVHAAAIQLRHNAVLHRLWKACRLPGDKRVNQRIEGIDGELGELRPDLVVRHELSKSVVICDVT
;
A
#
# COMPACT_ATOMS: atom_id res chain seq x y z
N MET A 1 23.34 17.67 8.94
CA MET A 1 24.38 18.70 8.83
C MET A 1 23.89 20.04 9.38
N LEU A 2 22.78 20.59 8.87
CA LEU A 2 22.17 21.83 9.40
C LEU A 2 21.82 21.77 10.90
N THR A 3 21.58 20.56 11.42
CA THR A 3 21.20 20.31 12.81
C THR A 3 22.29 19.57 13.59
N ALA A 4 23.55 19.59 13.12
CA ALA A 4 24.66 18.92 13.79
C ALA A 4 24.84 19.45 15.23
N GLY A 5 25.24 18.57 16.15
CA GLY A 5 25.52 18.96 17.54
C GLY A 5 26.76 19.85 17.64
N ASP A 6 27.79 19.53 16.85
CA ASP A 6 28.98 20.35 16.66
C ASP A 6 28.63 21.71 16.02
N ALA A 7 28.99 22.79 16.71
CA ALA A 7 28.68 24.15 16.31
C ALA A 7 29.43 24.59 15.04
N THR A 8 30.67 24.13 14.85
CA THR A 8 31.49 24.44 13.67
C THR A 8 30.92 23.77 12.43
N VAL A 9 30.57 22.47 12.51
CA VAL A 9 29.94 21.74 11.41
C VAL A 9 28.58 22.36 11.07
N ARG A 10 27.80 22.74 12.09
CA ARG A 10 26.51 23.41 11.88
C ARG A 10 26.70 24.74 11.15
N ARG A 11 27.62 25.59 11.60
CA ARG A 11 27.92 26.89 10.97
C ARG A 11 28.37 26.73 9.52
N LEU A 12 29.33 25.84 9.24
CA LEU A 12 29.82 25.58 7.89
C LEU A 12 28.70 25.07 6.96
N ALA A 13 27.80 24.23 7.47
CA ALA A 13 26.67 23.75 6.69
C ALA A 13 25.70 24.88 6.33
N TRP A 14 25.42 25.79 7.26
CA TRP A 14 24.58 26.96 7.01
C TRP A 14 25.24 27.95 6.05
N GLU A 15 26.51 28.29 6.23
CA GLU A 15 27.26 29.16 5.32
C GLU A 15 27.29 28.60 3.90
N SER A 16 27.54 27.29 3.77
CA SER A 16 27.52 26.60 2.47
C SER A 16 26.14 26.66 1.80
N LEU A 17 25.07 26.41 2.56
CA LEU A 17 23.69 26.48 2.04
C LEU A 17 23.32 27.90 1.64
N THR A 18 23.54 28.88 2.52
CA THR A 18 23.27 30.30 2.25
C THR A 18 24.04 30.77 1.04
N GLY A 19 25.31 30.38 0.88
CA GLY A 19 26.11 30.70 -0.30
C GLY A 19 25.52 30.15 -1.60
N VAL A 20 25.03 28.91 -1.61
CA VAL A 20 24.36 28.32 -2.79
C VAL A 20 23.06 29.06 -3.13
N VAL A 21 22.26 29.41 -2.12
CA VAL A 21 21.00 30.12 -2.32
C VAL A 21 21.27 31.56 -2.78
N GLN A 22 22.22 32.26 -2.17
CA GLN A 22 22.63 33.62 -2.52
C GLN A 22 23.15 33.72 -3.96
N ARG A 23 24.01 32.78 -4.39
CA ARG A 23 24.48 32.74 -5.79
C ARG A 23 23.32 32.60 -6.78
N ARG A 24 22.24 31.95 -6.35
CA ARG A 24 21.05 31.73 -7.19
C ARG A 24 20.10 32.92 -7.18
N THR A 25 19.83 33.51 -6.02
CA THR A 25 18.89 34.64 -5.88
C THR A 25 19.54 35.97 -6.24
N GLY A 26 20.87 36.06 -6.19
CA GLY A 26 21.65 37.28 -6.44
C GLY A 26 21.64 38.27 -5.27
N HIS A 27 21.12 37.88 -4.11
CA HIS A 27 21.09 38.69 -2.88
C HIS A 27 21.13 37.78 -1.65
N ALA A 28 21.44 38.33 -0.48
CA ALA A 28 21.40 37.58 0.78
C ALA A 28 19.98 36.99 0.97
N PRO A 29 19.85 35.66 1.11
CA PRO A 29 18.55 35.02 1.29
C PRO A 29 18.14 35.03 2.76
N ASP A 30 16.86 35.26 3.02
CA ASP A 30 16.25 35.02 4.33
C ASP A 30 15.98 33.52 4.55
N CYS A 31 15.60 33.15 5.77
CA CYS A 31 15.36 31.77 6.14
C CYS A 31 14.18 31.15 5.37
N GLU A 32 13.18 31.95 5.00
CA GLU A 32 12.05 31.50 4.18
C GLU A 32 12.48 31.19 2.75
N THR A 33 13.33 32.01 2.14
CA THR A 33 13.90 31.75 0.82
C THR A 33 14.76 30.48 0.83
N ILE A 34 15.52 30.26 1.91
CA ILE A 34 16.29 29.02 2.10
C ILE A 34 15.36 27.79 2.20
N ALA A 35 14.29 27.89 2.98
CA ALA A 35 13.28 26.83 3.10
C ALA A 35 12.58 26.55 1.75
N ALA A 36 12.21 27.59 1.01
CA ALA A 36 11.61 27.48 -0.32
C ALA A 36 12.57 26.84 -1.34
N PHE A 37 13.86 27.21 -1.30
CA PHE A 37 14.89 26.57 -2.11
C PHE A 37 15.00 25.08 -1.80
N LEU A 38 15.16 24.69 -0.53
CA LEU A 38 15.26 23.29 -0.12
C LEU A 38 14.00 22.49 -0.44
N SER A 39 12.83 23.13 -0.43
CA SER A 39 11.54 22.54 -0.83
C SER A 39 11.41 22.29 -2.34
N GLY A 40 12.34 22.77 -3.15
CA GLY A 40 12.28 22.58 -4.60
C GLY A 40 11.48 23.63 -5.36
N SER A 41 11.18 24.78 -4.74
CA SER A 41 10.42 25.87 -5.39
C SER A 41 10.98 26.21 -6.77
N GLN A 42 10.08 26.45 -7.72
CA GLN A 42 10.39 26.87 -9.10
C GLN A 42 9.95 28.31 -9.36
N GLU A 43 9.66 29.07 -8.32
CA GLU A 43 9.16 30.44 -8.43
C GLU A 43 10.32 31.43 -8.56
N GLY A 44 10.11 32.47 -9.37
CA GLY A 44 11.05 33.57 -9.57
C GLY A 44 12.47 33.09 -9.87
N ARG A 45 13.44 33.65 -9.14
CA ARG A 45 14.88 33.35 -9.27
C ARG A 45 15.26 31.95 -8.80
N LEU A 46 14.36 31.22 -8.14
CA LEU A 46 14.61 29.83 -7.76
C LEU A 46 14.40 28.87 -8.94
N ARG A 47 13.77 29.26 -10.05
CA ARG A 47 13.51 28.39 -11.20
C ARG A 47 14.78 27.79 -11.82
N GLY A 48 14.69 26.56 -12.35
CA GLY A 48 15.73 25.94 -13.21
C GLY A 48 16.74 25.04 -12.51
N GLY A 49 17.78 24.64 -13.25
CA GLY A 49 18.94 23.90 -12.74
C GLY A 49 19.81 24.76 -11.81
N GLY A 50 20.82 24.19 -11.16
CA GLY A 50 21.76 24.92 -10.30
C GLY A 50 23.09 24.21 -10.24
N GLU A 51 24.08 24.88 -9.63
CA GLU A 51 25.39 24.31 -9.33
C GLU A 51 25.27 22.93 -8.69
N GLU A 52 26.06 21.96 -9.13
CA GLU A 52 26.05 20.62 -8.56
C GLU A 52 26.61 20.66 -7.15
N SER A 53 25.72 20.53 -6.18
CA SER A 53 26.05 20.55 -4.76
C SER A 53 25.18 19.57 -4.00
N LEU A 54 25.56 19.28 -2.75
CA LEU A 54 24.70 18.54 -1.84
C LEU A 54 23.31 19.21 -1.72
N TRP A 55 23.26 20.54 -1.63
CA TRP A 55 22.03 21.30 -1.46
C TRP A 55 21.13 21.25 -2.70
N SER A 56 21.72 21.33 -3.90
CA SER A 56 21.01 21.13 -5.16
C SER A 56 20.48 19.69 -5.30
N ARG A 57 21.22 18.68 -4.83
CA ARG A 57 20.74 17.28 -4.78
C ARG A 57 19.58 17.11 -3.79
N ALA A 58 19.69 17.68 -2.60
CA ALA A 58 18.63 17.66 -1.58
C ALA A 58 17.36 18.36 -2.08
N ARG A 59 17.50 19.55 -2.69
CA ARG A 59 16.43 20.29 -3.36
C ARG A 59 15.75 19.44 -4.44
N ASN A 60 16.52 18.82 -5.33
CA ASN A 60 15.98 17.99 -6.40
C ASN A 60 15.26 16.75 -5.86
N ALA A 61 15.75 16.15 -4.77
CA ALA A 61 15.06 15.07 -4.09
C ALA A 61 13.74 15.54 -3.48
N ALA A 62 13.73 16.67 -2.77
CA ALA A 62 12.52 17.27 -2.22
C ALA A 62 11.49 17.56 -3.32
N ARG A 63 11.91 18.17 -4.44
CA ARG A 63 11.05 18.43 -5.60
C ARG A 63 10.43 17.16 -6.21
N ARG A 64 11.19 16.08 -6.32
CA ARG A 64 10.65 14.79 -6.83
C ARG A 64 9.62 14.18 -5.89
N LEU A 65 9.79 14.40 -4.59
CA LEU A 65 8.94 13.82 -3.54
C LEU A 65 7.77 14.72 -3.17
N SER A 66 7.82 16.04 -3.45
CA SER A 66 6.79 17.00 -3.04
C SER A 66 5.41 16.65 -3.59
N GLY A 67 5.30 16.25 -4.86
CA GLY A 67 4.01 15.86 -5.45
C GLY A 67 3.39 14.59 -4.86
N ARG A 68 4.19 13.70 -4.25
CA ARG A 68 3.70 12.43 -3.68
C ARG A 68 3.50 12.51 -2.17
N LEU A 69 4.45 13.14 -1.49
CA LEU A 69 4.58 13.15 -0.04
C LEU A 69 4.29 14.51 0.56
N SER A 70 3.91 15.52 -0.21
CA SER A 70 3.82 16.90 0.26
C SER A 70 5.10 17.36 1.00
N LEU A 71 6.26 16.81 0.59
CA LEU A 71 7.54 17.05 1.23
C LEU A 71 7.97 18.50 1.05
N ARG A 72 8.17 19.22 2.15
CA ARG A 72 8.70 20.59 2.17
C ARG A 72 9.59 20.83 3.38
N TRP A 73 10.51 21.76 3.23
CA TRP A 73 11.26 22.36 4.30
C TRP A 73 10.53 23.62 4.74
N ARG A 74 10.52 23.89 6.05
CA ARG A 74 9.87 25.08 6.61
C ARG A 74 10.75 25.69 7.68
N TRP A 75 10.90 27.00 7.64
CA TRP A 75 11.44 27.76 8.75
C TRP A 75 10.34 28.01 9.79
N VAL A 76 10.69 27.87 11.06
CA VAL A 76 9.79 28.13 12.20
C VAL A 76 10.41 29.27 12.99
N PRO A 77 9.92 30.52 12.83
CA PRO A 77 10.48 31.68 13.50
C PRO A 77 10.46 31.59 15.02
N GLU A 78 9.41 30.98 15.60
CA GLU A 78 9.21 30.92 17.06
C GLU A 78 10.28 30.10 17.77
N THR A 79 10.81 29.08 17.08
CA THR A 79 11.87 28.21 17.60
C THR A 79 13.22 28.45 16.92
N GLU A 80 13.27 29.33 15.92
CA GLU A 80 14.43 29.55 15.04
C GLU A 80 14.98 28.24 14.44
N GLU A 81 14.08 27.35 14.01
CA GLU A 81 14.45 26.02 13.51
C GLU A 81 13.99 25.77 12.08
N MET A 82 14.82 25.05 11.33
CA MET A 82 14.45 24.47 10.05
C MET A 82 13.88 23.06 10.26
N ILE A 83 12.60 22.88 9.92
CA ILE A 83 11.89 21.60 10.02
C ILE A 83 11.63 20.98 8.64
N VAL A 84 11.43 19.67 8.64
CA VAL A 84 10.94 18.94 7.46
C VAL A 84 9.49 18.56 7.69
N GLU A 85 8.62 18.85 6.72
CA GLU A 85 7.22 18.47 6.76
C GLU A 85 6.92 17.50 5.62
N CYS A 86 6.18 16.44 5.91
CA CYS A 86 5.71 15.50 4.89
C CYS A 86 4.31 14.97 5.25
N ARG A 87 3.67 14.31 4.29
CA ARG A 87 2.46 13.53 4.48
C ARG A 87 2.73 12.44 5.51
N GLY A 88 1.81 12.24 6.42
CA GLY A 88 1.76 11.12 7.33
C GLY A 88 0.39 10.46 7.32
N PRO A 89 0.11 9.66 8.37
CA PRO A 89 -1.05 8.80 8.44
C PRO A 89 -2.36 9.52 8.14
N ARG A 90 -3.19 8.94 7.28
CA ARG A 90 -4.50 9.47 6.87
C ARG A 90 -4.42 10.86 6.22
N GLY A 91 -3.30 11.17 5.58
CA GLY A 91 -3.08 12.45 4.90
C GLY A 91 -2.71 13.63 5.82
N ALA A 92 -2.58 13.40 7.13
CA ALA A 92 -2.18 14.46 8.06
C ALA A 92 -0.73 14.91 7.81
N ALA A 93 -0.45 16.21 7.96
CA ALA A 93 0.90 16.71 7.86
C ALA A 93 1.72 16.35 9.12
N VAL A 94 2.88 15.74 8.92
CA VAL A 94 3.85 15.40 9.97
C VAL A 94 5.00 16.37 9.89
N LYS A 95 5.25 17.09 10.98
CA LYS A 95 6.39 17.98 11.17
C LYS A 95 7.52 17.22 11.87
N ILE A 96 8.72 17.30 11.32
CA ILE A 96 9.92 16.63 11.84
C ILE A 96 10.92 17.72 12.25
N PRO A 97 11.00 18.04 13.55
CA PRO A 97 11.95 19.03 14.05
C PRO A 97 13.39 18.48 14.05
N PRO A 98 14.41 19.35 14.16
CA PRO A 98 15.82 18.99 14.34
C PRO A 98 16.06 17.88 15.38
N GLY A 99 15.38 17.94 16.53
CA GLY A 99 15.48 16.94 17.60
C GLY A 99 15.03 15.53 17.18
N ALA A 100 14.15 15.42 16.17
CA ALA A 100 13.65 14.16 15.63
C ALA A 100 14.31 13.76 14.30
N ARG A 101 15.49 14.31 13.96
CA ARG A 101 16.18 14.08 12.68
C ARG A 101 16.43 12.59 12.37
N ASN A 102 16.61 11.75 13.37
CA ASN A 102 16.78 10.30 13.22
C ASN A 102 15.51 9.61 12.68
N GLN A 103 14.34 10.24 12.81
CA GLN A 103 13.08 9.72 12.30
C GLN A 103 12.83 10.07 10.84
N VAL A 104 13.56 11.03 10.24
CA VAL A 104 13.31 11.52 8.88
C VAL A 104 13.20 10.39 7.86
N VAL A 105 14.17 9.47 7.85
CA VAL A 105 14.18 8.35 6.89
C VAL A 105 12.98 7.43 7.09
N ASN A 106 12.66 7.07 8.33
CA ASN A 106 11.54 6.18 8.63
C ASN A 106 10.19 6.85 8.28
N ARG A 107 10.00 8.12 8.63
CA ARG A 107 8.79 8.89 8.32
C ARG A 107 8.59 9.03 6.80
N LEU A 108 9.65 9.34 6.05
CA LEU A 108 9.58 9.41 4.60
C LEU A 108 9.25 8.04 3.96
N ARG A 109 9.84 6.95 4.46
CA ARG A 109 9.51 5.59 4.00
C ARG A 109 8.05 5.22 4.27
N SER A 110 7.54 5.53 5.46
CA SER A 110 6.13 5.32 5.80
C SER A 110 5.21 6.14 4.90
N ALA A 111 5.52 7.43 4.67
CA ALA A 111 4.76 8.29 3.78
C ALA A 111 4.71 7.77 2.35
N VAL A 112 5.83 7.24 1.84
CA VAL A 112 5.90 6.61 0.52
C VAL A 112 5.03 5.36 0.46
N ALA A 113 5.13 4.48 1.45
CA ALA A 113 4.34 3.26 1.52
C ALA A 113 2.84 3.57 1.54
N GLU A 114 2.43 4.55 2.35
CA GLU A 114 1.04 4.99 2.45
C GLU A 114 0.53 5.60 1.15
N HIS A 115 1.29 6.50 0.51
CA HIS A 115 0.91 7.07 -0.78
C HIS A 115 0.65 6.00 -1.84
N TYR A 116 1.51 4.98 -1.92
CA TYR A 116 1.33 3.89 -2.88
C TYR A 116 0.20 2.94 -2.48
N ALA A 117 -0.01 2.70 -1.19
CA ALA A 117 -1.14 1.92 -0.69
C ALA A 117 -2.47 2.61 -1.02
N GLU A 118 -2.63 3.90 -0.72
CA GLU A 118 -3.81 4.70 -1.09
C GLU A 118 -4.05 4.67 -2.60
N ARG A 119 -3.01 4.88 -3.41
CA ARG A 119 -3.13 4.83 -4.88
C ARG A 119 -3.54 3.45 -5.41
N LEU A 120 -3.18 2.38 -4.71
CA LEU A 120 -3.53 1.02 -5.10
C LEU A 120 -4.97 0.71 -4.67
N LEU A 121 -5.36 1.07 -3.44
CA LEU A 121 -6.72 0.95 -2.92
C LEU A 121 -7.74 1.74 -3.75
N ASN A 122 -7.36 2.93 -4.25
CA ASN A 122 -8.21 3.75 -5.10
C ASN A 122 -8.35 3.21 -6.54
N LYS A 123 -7.74 2.07 -6.89
CA LYS A 123 -7.97 1.44 -8.20
C LYS A 123 -9.30 0.68 -8.17
N PRO A 124 -10.22 0.90 -9.14
CA PRO A 124 -11.53 0.24 -9.16
C PRO A 124 -11.47 -1.29 -9.06
N ASP A 125 -10.53 -1.89 -9.81
CA ASP A 125 -10.38 -3.35 -9.90
C ASP A 125 -9.38 -3.85 -8.83
N GLN A 126 -8.14 -3.38 -8.92
CA GLN A 126 -7.02 -3.86 -8.09
C GLN A 126 -7.15 -3.51 -6.61
N GLY A 127 -7.87 -2.44 -6.29
CA GLY A 127 -7.98 -1.92 -4.92
C GLY A 127 -8.69 -2.88 -3.98
N LYS A 128 -9.75 -3.54 -4.46
CA LYS A 128 -10.55 -4.50 -3.68
C LYS A 128 -9.71 -5.66 -3.16
N VAL A 129 -8.85 -6.22 -4.02
CA VAL A 129 -8.00 -7.36 -3.64
C VAL A 129 -6.86 -6.90 -2.73
N PHE A 130 -6.30 -5.72 -2.99
CA PHE A 130 -5.25 -5.18 -2.13
C PHE A 130 -5.75 -4.86 -0.72
N GLU A 131 -6.98 -4.35 -0.59
CA GLU A 131 -7.61 -4.09 0.70
C GLU A 131 -7.63 -5.34 1.58
N VAL A 132 -8.10 -6.47 1.06
CA VAL A 132 -8.19 -7.72 1.82
C VAL A 132 -6.81 -8.32 2.07
N SER A 133 -5.96 -8.38 1.04
CA SER A 133 -4.63 -9.01 1.14
C SER A 133 -3.65 -8.24 2.01
N SER A 134 -3.84 -6.93 2.20
CA SER A 134 -2.99 -6.09 3.06
C SER A 134 -3.32 -6.20 4.55
N ARG A 135 -4.51 -6.69 4.92
CA ARG A 135 -4.95 -6.79 6.34
C ARG A 135 -4.07 -7.72 7.17
N MET A 136 -3.57 -8.81 6.57
CA MET A 136 -2.77 -9.81 7.27
C MET A 136 -1.49 -10.13 6.51
N PRO A 137 -0.30 -10.05 7.13
CA PRO A 137 0.97 -10.35 6.45
C PRO A 137 1.04 -11.75 5.85
N VAL A 138 0.40 -12.74 6.49
CA VAL A 138 0.36 -14.13 6.03
C VAL A 138 -0.30 -14.27 4.65
N SER A 139 -1.23 -13.37 4.31
CA SER A 139 -1.88 -13.35 3.01
C SER A 139 -0.87 -13.20 1.87
N ASN A 140 0.29 -12.59 2.08
CA ASN A 140 1.31 -12.34 1.04
C ASN A 140 2.59 -13.18 1.19
N HIS A 141 2.62 -14.20 2.05
CA HIS A 141 3.84 -14.94 2.36
C HIS A 141 4.47 -15.60 1.11
N PHE A 142 3.64 -16.20 0.24
CA PHE A 142 4.13 -16.84 -0.98
C PHE A 142 4.75 -15.86 -1.99
N VAL A 143 4.44 -14.56 -1.90
CA VAL A 143 4.98 -13.53 -2.81
C VAL A 143 6.48 -13.35 -2.59
N ARG A 144 6.93 -13.45 -1.33
CA ARG A 144 8.34 -13.29 -0.96
C ARG A 144 9.13 -14.59 -1.04
N GLY A 145 8.53 -15.70 -0.61
CA GLY A 145 9.23 -16.98 -0.46
C GLY A 145 9.00 -17.99 -1.58
N GLY A 146 8.02 -17.78 -2.47
CA GLY A 146 7.62 -18.76 -3.49
C GLY A 146 7.05 -20.07 -2.95
N SER A 147 6.99 -20.24 -1.62
CA SER A 147 6.50 -21.44 -0.97
C SER A 147 5.06 -21.74 -1.38
N PHE A 148 4.76 -23.02 -1.57
CA PHE A 148 3.43 -23.52 -1.96
C PHE A 148 2.92 -22.99 -3.31
N THR A 149 3.79 -22.45 -4.17
CA THR A 149 3.46 -21.97 -5.53
C THR A 149 4.44 -22.58 -6.53
N ARG A 150 3.95 -23.20 -7.61
CA ARG A 150 4.84 -23.65 -8.70
C ARG A 150 5.30 -22.43 -9.51
N PHE A 151 6.47 -22.52 -10.14
CA PHE A 151 6.97 -21.45 -11.01
C PHE A 151 5.97 -21.07 -12.12
N ALA A 152 5.30 -22.07 -12.71
CA ALA A 152 4.27 -21.84 -13.73
C ALA A 152 3.06 -21.06 -13.19
N ASP A 153 2.67 -21.32 -11.93
CA ASP A 153 1.53 -20.66 -11.28
C ASP A 153 1.87 -19.22 -10.87
N TRP A 154 3.15 -18.91 -10.64
CA TRP A 154 3.62 -17.59 -10.25
C TRP A 154 3.21 -16.49 -11.24
N ARG A 155 3.28 -16.78 -12.56
CA ARG A 155 2.90 -15.82 -13.62
C ARG A 155 1.39 -15.51 -13.61
N PHE A 156 0.57 -16.47 -13.18
CA PHE A 156 -0.88 -16.32 -13.11
C PHE A 156 -1.33 -15.65 -11.80
N ILE A 157 -0.84 -16.14 -10.65
CA ILE A 157 -1.33 -15.75 -9.33
C ILE A 157 -1.14 -14.26 -9.06
N HIS A 158 0.00 -13.67 -9.42
CA HIS A 158 0.22 -12.23 -9.22
C HIS A 158 -0.74 -11.37 -10.03
N ARG A 159 -1.04 -11.81 -11.26
CA ARG A 159 -1.99 -11.10 -12.13
C ARG A 159 -3.42 -11.26 -11.64
N ALA A 160 -3.81 -12.47 -11.22
CA ALA A 160 -5.10 -12.72 -10.61
C ALA A 160 -5.28 -11.87 -9.34
N ARG A 161 -4.26 -11.81 -8.48
CA ARG A 161 -4.32 -11.01 -7.25
C ARG A 161 -4.43 -9.51 -7.46
N LEU A 162 -3.79 -8.99 -8.51
CA LEU A 162 -3.88 -7.56 -8.79
C LEU A 162 -5.10 -7.23 -9.67
N ASP A 163 -5.95 -8.21 -9.98
CA ASP A 163 -7.06 -8.08 -10.93
C ASP A 163 -6.61 -7.47 -12.28
N VAL A 164 -5.52 -8.04 -12.81
CA VAL A 164 -4.91 -7.64 -14.10
C VAL A 164 -4.86 -8.80 -15.10
N LEU A 165 -5.73 -9.80 -14.93
CA LEU A 165 -5.92 -10.80 -15.96
C LEU A 165 -6.58 -10.15 -17.19
N PRO A 166 -6.24 -10.60 -18.41
CA PRO A 166 -6.80 -10.06 -19.65
C PRO A 166 -8.24 -10.54 -19.87
N LEU A 167 -9.14 -10.08 -19.01
CA LEU A 167 -10.56 -10.38 -19.04
C LEU A 167 -11.33 -9.25 -19.72
N ASN A 168 -12.40 -9.58 -20.43
CA ASN A 168 -13.22 -8.62 -21.17
C ASN A 168 -13.81 -7.53 -20.27
N GLY A 169 -14.27 -7.90 -19.07
CA GLY A 169 -14.82 -6.97 -18.08
C GLY A 169 -13.79 -5.98 -17.52
N ALA A 170 -12.50 -6.32 -17.54
CA ALA A 170 -11.41 -5.47 -17.04
C ALA A 170 -10.82 -4.53 -18.12
N ARG A 171 -11.31 -4.57 -19.36
CA ARG A 171 -10.82 -3.70 -20.45
C ARG A 171 -11.28 -2.26 -20.19
N ARG A 172 -10.32 -1.35 -19.97
CA ARG A 172 -10.57 0.06 -19.64
C ARG A 172 -10.78 0.98 -20.85
N TRP A 173 -10.33 0.56 -22.02
CA TRP A 173 -10.36 1.36 -23.24
C TRP A 173 -11.09 0.60 -24.35
N GLY A 174 -11.87 1.35 -25.13
CA GLY A 174 -12.66 0.87 -26.26
C GLY A 174 -13.98 0.19 -25.87
N ASP A 175 -14.86 0.10 -26.86
CA ASP A 175 -16.23 -0.41 -26.74
C ASP A 175 -16.34 -1.91 -27.07
N GLY A 176 -15.26 -2.66 -26.81
CA GLY A 176 -15.25 -4.09 -27.05
C GLY A 176 -16.22 -4.85 -26.13
N ASP A 177 -16.69 -6.00 -26.61
CA ASP A 177 -17.59 -6.90 -25.86
C ASP A 177 -17.03 -7.19 -24.45
N LYS A 178 -17.84 -6.95 -23.43
CA LYS A 178 -17.52 -7.19 -22.02
C LYS A 178 -17.92 -8.59 -21.56
N ARG A 179 -18.74 -9.29 -22.33
CA ARG A 179 -19.31 -10.57 -21.94
C ARG A 179 -18.25 -11.66 -21.77
N CYS A 180 -18.58 -12.64 -20.94
CA CYS A 180 -17.78 -13.84 -20.75
C CYS A 180 -17.63 -14.62 -22.07
N ARG A 181 -16.38 -14.88 -22.46
CA ARG A 181 -16.04 -15.63 -23.67
C ARG A 181 -16.44 -17.11 -23.63
N ARG A 182 -16.87 -17.60 -22.46
CA ARG A 182 -17.24 -19.00 -22.23
C ARG A 182 -18.74 -19.18 -22.07
N CYS A 183 -19.36 -18.42 -21.17
CA CYS A 183 -20.78 -18.62 -20.82
C CYS A 183 -21.70 -17.46 -21.20
N GLY A 184 -21.18 -16.37 -21.79
CA GLY A 184 -22.00 -15.23 -22.22
C GLY A 184 -22.48 -14.29 -21.11
N GLU A 185 -22.08 -14.51 -19.86
CA GLU A 185 -22.36 -13.62 -18.72
C GLU A 185 -22.04 -12.16 -19.05
N VAL A 186 -22.82 -11.20 -18.53
CA VAL A 186 -22.76 -9.78 -18.95
C VAL A 186 -21.37 -9.16 -18.84
N SER A 187 -20.57 -9.58 -17.86
CA SER A 187 -19.22 -9.06 -17.63
C SER A 187 -18.26 -10.17 -17.23
N GLU A 188 -17.22 -10.37 -18.04
CA GLU A 188 -16.12 -11.28 -17.74
C GLU A 188 -15.18 -10.65 -16.69
N THR A 189 -15.57 -10.75 -15.43
CA THR A 189 -14.76 -10.27 -14.29
C THR A 189 -13.94 -11.40 -13.69
N LEU A 190 -12.93 -11.06 -12.87
CA LEU A 190 -12.14 -12.05 -12.16
C LEU A 190 -12.99 -12.92 -11.19
N PRO A 191 -13.89 -12.34 -10.36
CA PRO A 191 -14.81 -13.15 -9.55
C PRO A 191 -15.64 -14.10 -10.40
N HIS A 192 -16.12 -13.65 -11.57
CA HIS A 192 -16.86 -14.52 -12.48
C HIS A 192 -16.01 -15.69 -12.97
N VAL A 193 -14.85 -15.44 -13.57
CA VAL A 193 -14.01 -16.49 -14.16
C VAL A 193 -13.49 -17.47 -13.10
N LEU A 194 -13.18 -16.99 -11.90
CA LEU A 194 -12.66 -17.83 -10.84
C LEU A 194 -13.76 -18.56 -10.06
N GLY A 195 -14.90 -17.93 -9.78
CA GLY A 195 -15.88 -18.43 -8.80
C GLY A 195 -17.27 -18.72 -9.34
N HIS A 196 -17.70 -18.12 -10.46
CA HIS A 196 -19.11 -18.15 -10.87
C HIS A 196 -19.37 -18.57 -12.32
N CYS A 197 -18.32 -18.79 -13.12
CA CYS A 197 -18.50 -19.21 -14.51
C CYS A 197 -19.07 -20.63 -14.56
N GLY A 198 -20.34 -20.77 -14.96
CA GLY A 198 -21.06 -22.05 -14.97
C GLY A 198 -20.36 -23.14 -15.79
N VAL A 199 -19.70 -22.77 -16.89
CA VAL A 199 -18.88 -23.69 -17.71
C VAL A 199 -17.75 -24.34 -16.91
N HIS A 200 -17.27 -23.68 -15.86
CA HIS A 200 -16.19 -24.15 -15.00
C HIS A 200 -16.66 -24.61 -13.62
N ALA A 201 -17.97 -24.69 -13.36
CA ALA A 201 -18.53 -24.99 -12.02
C ALA A 201 -17.95 -26.28 -11.40
N ALA A 202 -17.81 -27.36 -12.18
CA ALA A 202 -17.22 -28.60 -11.69
C ALA A 202 -15.75 -28.43 -11.23
N ALA A 203 -14.94 -27.69 -12.01
CA ALA A 203 -13.55 -27.43 -11.66
C ALA A 203 -13.44 -26.48 -10.45
N ILE A 204 -14.35 -25.52 -10.34
CA ILE A 204 -14.47 -24.61 -9.20
C ILE A 204 -14.78 -25.41 -7.93
N GLN A 205 -15.78 -26.31 -7.98
CA GLN A 205 -16.14 -27.16 -6.84
C GLN A 205 -14.99 -28.10 -6.43
N LEU A 206 -14.28 -28.70 -7.39
CA LEU A 206 -13.13 -29.54 -7.08
C LEU A 206 -12.02 -28.76 -6.38
N ARG A 207 -11.73 -27.54 -6.84
CA ARG A 207 -10.75 -26.65 -6.21
C ARG A 207 -11.19 -26.26 -4.80
N HIS A 208 -12.45 -25.86 -4.63
CA HIS A 208 -13.06 -25.54 -3.34
C HIS A 208 -12.91 -26.70 -2.35
N ASN A 209 -13.38 -27.89 -2.72
CA ASN A 209 -13.28 -29.10 -1.91
C ASN A 209 -11.83 -29.44 -1.54
N ALA A 210 -10.88 -29.26 -2.46
CA ALA A 210 -9.47 -29.52 -2.21
C ALA A 210 -8.86 -28.55 -1.18
N VAL A 211 -9.22 -27.27 -1.24
CA VAL A 211 -8.79 -26.26 -0.26
C VAL A 211 -9.42 -26.53 1.11
N LEU A 212 -10.73 -26.76 1.14
CA LEU A 212 -11.46 -27.09 2.37
C LEU A 212 -10.88 -28.33 3.07
N HIS A 213 -10.62 -29.40 2.31
CA HIS A 213 -10.02 -30.61 2.86
C HIS A 213 -8.60 -30.36 3.42
N ARG A 214 -7.79 -29.49 2.80
CA ARG A 214 -6.48 -29.10 3.34
C ARG A 214 -6.61 -28.32 4.64
N LEU A 215 -7.54 -27.35 4.70
CA LEU A 215 -7.81 -26.58 5.92
C LEU A 215 -8.29 -27.49 7.05
N TRP A 216 -9.22 -28.40 6.76
CA TRP A 216 -9.71 -29.38 7.72
C TRP A 216 -8.58 -30.25 8.28
N LYS A 217 -7.72 -30.81 7.41
CA LYS A 217 -6.55 -31.63 7.82
C LYS A 217 -5.52 -30.83 8.63
N ALA A 218 -5.29 -29.58 8.27
CA ALA A 218 -4.32 -28.70 8.94
C ALA A 218 -4.86 -28.09 10.24
N CYS A 219 -6.19 -28.04 10.41
CA CYS A 219 -6.82 -27.45 11.58
C CYS A 219 -6.36 -28.16 12.86
N ARG A 220 -5.74 -27.41 13.77
CA ARG A 220 -5.31 -27.86 15.11
C ARG A 220 -6.14 -27.26 16.24
N LEU A 221 -7.21 -26.55 15.91
CA LEU A 221 -8.12 -26.00 16.91
C LEU A 221 -8.76 -27.14 17.72
N PRO A 222 -8.85 -27.00 19.05
CA PRO A 222 -9.56 -27.96 19.90
C PRO A 222 -11.07 -27.86 19.64
N GLY A 223 -11.79 -28.98 19.79
CA GLY A 223 -13.24 -29.03 19.61
C GLY A 223 -13.72 -29.92 18.47
N ASP A 224 -15.04 -30.01 18.33
CA ASP A 224 -15.72 -30.77 17.28
C ASP A 224 -15.63 -30.00 15.95
N LYS A 225 -15.34 -30.72 14.86
CA LYS A 225 -15.11 -30.15 13.53
C LYS A 225 -16.15 -30.66 12.56
N ARG A 226 -16.89 -29.75 11.93
CA ARG A 226 -17.95 -30.06 10.99
C ARG A 226 -17.66 -29.39 9.65
N VAL A 227 -17.96 -30.09 8.57
CA VAL A 227 -17.66 -29.66 7.20
C VAL A 227 -18.94 -29.74 6.37
N ASN A 228 -19.32 -28.65 5.70
CA ASN A 228 -20.53 -28.57 4.86
C ASN A 228 -21.81 -29.02 5.58
N GLN A 229 -21.92 -28.73 6.88
CA GLN A 229 -23.04 -29.14 7.73
C GLN A 229 -23.74 -27.93 8.31
N ARG A 230 -25.04 -28.09 8.62
CA ARG A 230 -25.82 -27.09 9.34
C ARG A 230 -25.30 -26.95 10.77
N ILE A 231 -25.43 -25.75 11.32
CA ILE A 231 -25.07 -25.48 12.72
C ILE A 231 -26.27 -25.87 13.59
N GLU A 232 -26.07 -26.82 14.51
CA GLU A 232 -27.11 -27.22 15.46
C GLU A 232 -27.48 -26.08 16.42
N GLY A 233 -28.78 -25.92 16.66
CA GLY A 233 -29.33 -24.89 17.56
C GLY A 233 -29.52 -23.52 16.91
N ILE A 234 -29.42 -23.43 15.59
CA ILE A 234 -29.81 -22.24 14.82
C ILE A 234 -31.06 -22.60 14.00
N ASP A 235 -32.15 -21.91 14.27
CA ASP A 235 -33.42 -22.07 13.56
C ASP A 235 -33.65 -20.96 12.51
N GLY A 236 -34.64 -21.14 11.65
CA GLY A 236 -34.98 -20.20 10.59
C GLY A 236 -34.02 -20.23 9.39
N GLU A 237 -34.02 -19.16 8.59
CA GLU A 237 -33.24 -19.06 7.35
C GLU A 237 -31.73 -19.29 7.56
N LEU A 238 -31.19 -18.85 8.70
CA LEU A 238 -29.78 -19.06 9.04
C LEU A 238 -29.44 -20.53 9.33
N GLY A 239 -30.40 -21.31 9.83
CA GLY A 239 -30.25 -22.74 10.10
C GLY A 239 -30.15 -23.59 8.83
N GLU A 240 -30.54 -23.04 7.68
CA GLU A 240 -30.44 -23.74 6.39
C GLU A 240 -29.03 -23.69 5.80
N LEU A 241 -28.24 -22.69 6.22
CA LEU A 241 -26.87 -22.46 5.75
C LEU A 241 -25.95 -23.62 6.16
N ARG A 242 -24.98 -23.89 5.30
CA ARG A 242 -23.96 -24.94 5.49
C ARG A 242 -22.58 -24.32 5.31
N PRO A 243 -22.01 -23.72 6.35
CA PRO A 243 -20.66 -23.19 6.26
C PRO A 243 -19.65 -24.29 5.95
N ASP A 244 -18.58 -23.92 5.25
CA ASP A 244 -17.60 -24.90 4.79
C ASP A 244 -16.89 -25.63 5.93
N LEU A 245 -16.41 -24.91 6.95
CA LEU A 245 -15.77 -25.50 8.13
C LEU A 245 -16.23 -24.78 9.40
N VAL A 246 -16.76 -25.56 10.35
CA VAL A 246 -17.14 -25.09 11.69
C VAL A 246 -16.34 -25.85 12.73
N VAL A 247 -15.75 -25.13 13.69
CA VAL A 247 -15.08 -25.71 14.86
C VAL A 247 -15.77 -25.20 16.12
N ARG A 248 -16.35 -26.10 16.90
CA ARG A 248 -17.06 -25.78 18.14
C ARG A 248 -16.29 -26.34 19.33
N HIS A 249 -15.87 -25.46 20.23
CA HIS A 249 -15.17 -25.84 21.46
C HIS A 249 -16.00 -25.44 22.68
N GLU A 250 -16.66 -26.42 23.28
CA GLU A 250 -17.57 -26.21 24.41
C GLU A 250 -16.88 -25.66 25.66
N LEU A 251 -15.67 -26.13 25.95
CA LEU A 251 -14.95 -25.74 27.17
C LEU A 251 -14.61 -24.25 27.17
N SER A 252 -14.19 -23.70 26.02
CA SER A 252 -13.92 -22.26 25.87
C SER A 252 -15.11 -21.46 25.35
N LYS A 253 -16.29 -22.09 25.16
CA LYS A 253 -17.49 -21.47 24.60
C LYS A 253 -17.23 -20.67 23.32
N SER A 254 -16.43 -21.24 22.41
CA SER A 254 -16.04 -20.58 21.16
C SER A 254 -16.46 -21.39 19.93
N VAL A 255 -16.93 -20.68 18.90
CA VAL A 255 -17.23 -21.22 17.58
C VAL A 255 -16.39 -20.47 16.54
N VAL A 256 -15.68 -21.21 15.69
CA VAL A 256 -14.96 -20.67 14.54
C VAL A 256 -15.65 -21.15 13.28
N ILE A 257 -16.03 -20.22 12.42
CA ILE A 257 -16.63 -20.49 11.12
C ILE A 257 -15.66 -20.00 10.05
N CYS A 258 -15.32 -20.87 9.09
CA CYS A 258 -14.46 -20.58 7.97
C CYS A 258 -15.18 -20.93 6.68
N ASP A 259 -15.24 -19.98 5.76
CA ASP A 259 -15.84 -20.13 4.43
C ASP A 259 -14.76 -20.00 3.36
N VAL A 260 -14.77 -20.91 2.39
CA VAL A 260 -13.79 -21.01 1.31
C VAL A 260 -14.45 -20.51 0.03
N THR A 261 -13.74 -19.62 -0.68
CA THR A 261 -14.17 -19.03 -1.96
C THR A 261 -13.23 -19.42 -3.09
#